data_AF-A0A7V4SUP5-F1
#
_entry.id   AF-A0A7V4SUP5-F1
#
_cell.length_a   1.000
_cell.length_b   1.000
_cell.length_c   1.000
_cell.angle_alpha   90.00
_cell.angle_beta   90.00
_cell.angle_gamma   90.00
#
_symmetry.space_group_name_H-M   'P 1'
#
loop_
_entity.id
_entity.type
_entity.pdbx_description
1 polymer ?
#
loop_
_entity_poly.entity_id
_entity_poly.type
_entity_poly.pdbx_seq_one_letter_code
_entity_poly.pdbx_strand_id
1 'polypeptide(L)'
;MSGCSRIAITLAVLITVLAVIGYAQNQGADQFDQFRERHKYTFQLMNMVRNISEINKDPKYTLTQAQAKQVLAVLEPLRSKPKLTQDQAKETIKALKKVFTVNQLNAMARIKSPRRVPDGSRLGGPSAGPRQADRPRLNPDSMKDFNPFYSKVKAGDEFAARRVKRWNEFFAALQEKAKGTKTTKPTATKKK
;
A
#
# COMPACT_ATOMS: atom_id res chain seq x y z
N MET A 1 71.30 50.56 -5.32
CA MET A 1 71.37 49.50 -6.34
C MET A 1 70.17 48.58 -6.16
N SER A 2 69.33 48.48 -7.19
CA SER A 2 68.54 47.33 -7.67
C SER A 2 68.10 46.27 -6.63
N GLY A 3 66.84 45.84 -6.50
CA GLY A 3 65.68 45.83 -7.37
C GLY A 3 64.81 44.59 -7.05
N CYS A 4 63.63 44.52 -7.66
CA CYS A 4 62.70 43.36 -7.77
C CYS A 4 61.80 43.04 -6.55
N SER A 5 60.51 43.42 -6.59
CA SER A 5 59.35 42.73 -7.22
C SER A 5 58.86 41.52 -6.40
N ARG A 6 57.77 41.68 -5.64
CA ARG A 6 56.35 41.50 -6.04
C ARG A 6 55.97 40.03 -6.30
N ILE A 7 54.86 39.64 -5.68
CA ILE A 7 53.99 38.46 -5.92
C ILE A 7 54.28 37.26 -5.01
N ALA A 8 53.52 37.19 -3.92
CA ALA A 8 53.07 35.93 -3.33
C ALA A 8 51.69 36.15 -2.69
N ILE A 9 50.70 36.48 -3.53
CA ILE A 9 49.29 36.26 -3.20
C ILE A 9 48.98 34.87 -3.71
N THR A 10 49.05 33.87 -2.82
CA THR A 10 48.70 32.49 -3.17
C THR A 10 47.78 31.92 -2.10
N LEU A 11 46.48 31.92 -2.44
CA LEU A 11 45.47 30.92 -2.08
C LEU A 11 45.41 30.45 -0.62
N ALA A 12 44.54 31.07 0.18
CA ALA A 12 43.98 30.44 1.38
C ALA A 12 42.54 30.90 1.67
N VAL A 13 41.67 30.96 0.65
CA VAL A 13 40.23 31.18 0.85
C VAL A 13 39.45 30.35 -0.18
N LEU A 14 39.32 29.03 0.00
CA LEU A 14 38.26 28.25 -0.66
C LEU A 14 38.04 26.81 -0.16
N ILE A 15 38.04 26.55 1.15
CA ILE A 15 37.61 25.22 1.65
C ILE A 15 36.74 25.38 2.89
N THR A 16 35.47 25.78 2.73
CA THR A 16 34.48 25.67 3.83
C THR A 16 33.01 25.70 3.41
N VAL A 17 32.61 25.26 2.20
CA VAL A 17 31.17 25.04 1.93
C VAL A 17 30.94 23.86 0.98
N LEU A 18 31.28 22.64 1.40
CA LEU A 18 30.82 21.40 0.73
C LEU A 18 30.39 20.32 1.76
N ALA A 19 29.67 20.71 2.80
CA ALA A 19 29.17 19.77 3.82
C ALA A 19 27.65 19.88 4.10
N VAL A 20 26.83 20.34 3.14
CA VAL A 20 25.37 20.43 3.35
C VAL A 20 24.55 19.64 2.31
N ILE A 21 25.15 19.05 1.29
CA ILE A 21 24.38 18.41 0.20
C ILE A 21 23.96 16.96 0.50
N GLY A 22 24.50 16.32 1.55
CA GLY A 22 24.22 14.90 1.87
C GLY A 22 22.93 14.58 2.63
N TYR A 23 22.27 15.55 3.28
CA TYR A 23 21.20 15.26 4.25
C TYR A 23 19.77 15.25 3.71
N ALA A 24 19.57 15.56 2.42
CA ALA A 24 18.22 15.76 1.88
C ALA A 24 17.58 14.53 1.20
N GLN A 25 18.33 13.45 0.92
CA GLN A 25 17.81 12.30 0.16
C GLN A 25 17.38 11.08 0.99
N ASN A 26 17.79 10.94 2.26
CA ASN A 26 17.47 9.75 3.07
C ASN A 26 16.18 9.84 3.90
N GLN A 27 15.71 11.04 4.24
CA GLN A 27 14.60 11.19 5.21
C GLN A 27 13.27 10.58 4.73
N GLY A 28 13.05 10.45 3.42
CA GLY A 28 11.79 9.92 2.87
C GLY A 28 11.69 8.39 2.86
N ALA A 29 12.81 7.68 2.72
CA ALA A 29 12.85 6.21 2.77
C ALA A 29 12.67 5.73 4.21
N ASP A 30 13.43 6.32 5.14
CA ASP A 30 13.39 5.97 6.56
C ASP A 30 12.00 6.21 7.19
N GLN A 31 11.33 7.31 6.83
CA GLN A 31 9.97 7.60 7.31
C GLN A 31 8.93 6.60 6.80
N PHE A 32 9.06 6.16 5.54
CA PHE A 32 8.14 5.17 4.98
C PHE A 32 8.37 3.78 5.58
N ASP A 33 9.62 3.41 5.85
CA ASP A 33 9.95 2.14 6.48
C ASP A 33 9.46 2.12 7.94
N GLN A 34 9.72 3.18 8.72
CA GLN A 34 9.16 3.31 10.08
C GLN A 34 7.62 3.28 10.08
N PHE A 35 6.99 3.92 9.11
CA PHE A 35 5.54 3.85 8.94
C PHE A 35 5.07 2.41 8.68
N ARG A 36 5.73 1.68 7.79
CA ARG A 36 5.39 0.27 7.51
C ARG A 36 5.60 -0.63 8.72
N GLU A 37 6.60 -0.36 9.54
CA GLU A 37 6.83 -1.09 10.79
C GLU A 37 5.73 -0.83 11.82
N ARG A 38 5.39 0.44 12.06
CA ARG A 38 4.31 0.84 12.98
C ARG A 38 2.95 0.29 12.59
N HIS A 39 2.73 0.08 11.29
CA HIS A 39 1.46 -0.41 10.72
C HIS A 39 1.57 -1.83 10.14
N LYS A 40 2.59 -2.60 10.56
CA LYS A 40 2.93 -3.91 9.98
C LYS A 40 1.73 -4.86 9.91
N TYR A 41 0.98 -5.03 11.00
CA TYR A 41 -0.16 -5.95 11.03
C TYR A 41 -1.35 -5.42 10.25
N THR A 42 -1.58 -4.11 10.22
CA THR A 42 -2.61 -3.51 9.34
C THR A 42 -2.29 -3.82 7.87
N PHE A 43 -1.05 -3.64 7.45
CA PHE A 43 -0.64 -3.96 6.07
C PHE A 43 -0.68 -5.46 5.77
N GLN A 44 -0.29 -6.31 6.73
CA GLN A 44 -0.43 -7.76 6.58
C GLN A 44 -1.90 -8.17 6.41
N LEU A 45 -2.82 -7.56 7.17
CA LEU A 45 -4.24 -7.82 7.05
C LEU A 45 -4.77 -7.37 5.69
N MET A 46 -4.43 -6.15 5.23
CA MET A 46 -4.79 -5.69 3.88
C MET A 46 -4.30 -6.65 2.79
N ASN A 47 -3.06 -7.10 2.90
CA ASN A 47 -2.48 -8.02 1.92
C ASN A 47 -3.16 -9.38 1.97
N MET A 48 -3.49 -9.88 3.16
CA MET A 48 -4.26 -11.12 3.32
C MET A 48 -5.64 -11.00 2.67
N VAL A 49 -6.38 -9.92 2.93
CA VAL A 49 -7.71 -9.71 2.33
C VAL A 49 -7.64 -9.58 0.81
N ARG A 50 -6.62 -8.91 0.28
CA ARG A 50 -6.34 -8.91 -1.16
C ARG A 50 -6.09 -10.32 -1.68
N ASN A 51 -5.23 -11.08 -1.01
CA ASN A 51 -4.87 -12.44 -1.41
C ASN A 51 -6.08 -13.39 -1.38
N ILE A 52 -7.04 -13.19 -0.46
CA ILE A 52 -8.33 -13.89 -0.46
C ILE A 52 -9.05 -13.68 -1.79
N SER A 53 -9.12 -12.43 -2.28
CA SER A 53 -9.74 -12.11 -3.57
C SER A 53 -9.02 -12.76 -4.74
N GLU A 54 -7.68 -12.82 -4.68
CA GLU A 54 -6.85 -13.39 -5.73
C GLU A 54 -6.97 -14.92 -5.80
N ILE A 55 -6.85 -15.65 -4.67
CA ILE A 55 -7.04 -17.11 -4.67
C ILE A 55 -8.47 -17.49 -5.07
N ASN A 56 -9.46 -16.62 -4.82
CA ASN A 56 -10.84 -16.90 -5.15
C ASN A 56 -11.11 -16.90 -6.66
N LYS A 57 -10.19 -16.38 -7.48
CA LYS A 57 -10.25 -16.43 -8.94
C LYS A 57 -9.85 -17.80 -9.49
N ASP A 58 -9.07 -18.58 -8.74
CA ASP A 58 -8.65 -19.92 -9.11
C ASP A 58 -9.68 -20.95 -8.61
N PRO A 59 -10.31 -21.75 -9.49
CA PRO A 59 -11.26 -22.80 -9.09
C PRO A 59 -10.69 -23.79 -8.07
N LYS A 60 -9.36 -24.01 -8.07
CA LYS A 60 -8.69 -24.92 -7.13
C LYS A 60 -8.66 -24.39 -5.69
N TYR A 61 -8.63 -23.08 -5.51
CA TYR A 61 -8.49 -22.44 -4.20
C TYR A 61 -9.69 -21.57 -3.81
N THR A 62 -10.74 -21.55 -4.63
CA THR A 62 -11.97 -20.79 -4.38
C THR A 62 -12.53 -21.07 -3.00
N LEU A 63 -13.07 -20.04 -2.36
CA LEU A 63 -13.67 -20.17 -1.05
C LEU A 63 -14.91 -21.05 -1.14
N THR A 64 -15.14 -21.88 -0.14
CA THR A 64 -16.46 -22.50 0.04
C THR A 64 -17.46 -21.47 0.57
N GLN A 65 -18.75 -21.77 0.47
CA GLN A 65 -19.80 -20.92 1.06
C GLN A 65 -19.59 -20.74 2.58
N ALA A 66 -19.22 -21.82 3.28
CA ALA A 66 -18.93 -21.79 4.71
C ALA A 66 -17.72 -20.90 5.03
N GLN A 67 -16.64 -21.00 4.25
CA GLN A 67 -15.47 -20.14 4.40
C GLN A 67 -15.82 -18.67 4.15
N ALA A 68 -16.61 -18.36 3.12
CA ALA A 68 -17.05 -16.99 2.84
C ALA A 68 -17.84 -16.39 4.02
N LYS A 69 -18.76 -17.16 4.62
CA LYS A 69 -19.49 -16.75 5.84
C LYS A 69 -18.55 -16.45 7.00
N GLN A 70 -17.56 -17.32 7.25
CA GLN A 70 -16.59 -17.10 8.33
C GLN A 70 -15.68 -15.90 8.08
N VAL A 71 -15.22 -15.69 6.83
CA VAL A 71 -14.44 -14.50 6.47
C VAL A 71 -15.25 -13.22 6.69
N LEU A 72 -16.54 -13.21 6.31
CA LEU A 72 -17.44 -12.08 6.55
C LEU A 72 -17.58 -11.80 8.05
N ALA A 73 -17.87 -12.82 8.86
CA ALA A 73 -18.05 -12.66 10.30
C ALA A 73 -16.81 -12.06 10.99
N VAL A 74 -15.60 -12.39 10.50
CA VAL A 74 -14.34 -11.84 11.03
C VAL A 74 -14.10 -10.40 10.58
N LEU A 75 -14.43 -10.05 9.33
CA LEU A 75 -14.06 -8.75 8.74
C LEU A 75 -15.13 -7.67 8.89
N GLU A 76 -16.41 -8.04 8.96
CA GLU A 76 -17.54 -7.10 9.04
C GLU A 76 -17.46 -6.15 10.25
N PRO A 77 -17.08 -6.59 11.46
CA PRO A 77 -16.92 -5.69 12.61
C PRO A 77 -15.85 -4.61 12.41
N LEU A 78 -14.93 -4.77 11.45
CA LEU A 78 -13.92 -3.76 11.15
C LEU A 78 -14.47 -2.61 10.31
N ARG A 79 -15.61 -2.80 9.63
CA ARG A 79 -16.18 -1.78 8.73
C ARG A 79 -16.78 -0.59 9.47
N SER A 80 -17.23 -0.81 10.70
CA SER A 80 -17.86 0.19 11.56
C SER A 80 -16.87 0.90 12.49
N LYS A 81 -15.66 0.37 12.64
CA LYS A 81 -14.64 0.94 13.54
C LYS A 81 -13.83 2.03 12.84
N PRO A 82 -13.77 3.26 13.38
CA PRO A 82 -12.96 4.32 12.78
C PRO A 82 -11.46 4.05 12.87
N LYS A 83 -11.02 3.26 13.86
CA LYS A 83 -9.62 2.90 14.11
C LYS A 83 -9.44 1.38 14.20
N LEU A 84 -8.26 0.92 13.81
CA LEU A 84 -7.83 -0.47 13.87
C LEU A 84 -6.44 -0.53 14.51
N THR A 85 -6.37 -0.99 15.75
CA THR A 85 -5.09 -1.15 16.44
C THR A 85 -4.28 -2.30 15.87
N GLN A 86 -2.97 -2.31 16.09
CA GLN A 86 -2.10 -3.41 15.64
C GLN A 86 -2.50 -4.76 16.26
N ASP A 87 -2.90 -4.79 17.53
CA ASP A 87 -3.37 -6.02 18.19
C ASP A 87 -4.67 -6.53 17.58
N GLN A 88 -5.62 -5.63 17.29
CA GLN A 88 -6.86 -5.99 16.61
C GLN A 88 -6.57 -6.53 15.20
N ALA A 89 -5.65 -5.91 14.46
CA ALA A 89 -5.24 -6.40 13.15
C ALA A 89 -4.59 -7.80 13.25
N LYS A 90 -3.72 -8.01 14.24
CA LYS A 90 -3.04 -9.30 14.50
C LYS A 90 -4.03 -10.40 14.87
N GLU A 91 -4.97 -10.14 15.77
CA GLU A 91 -6.01 -11.10 16.14
C GLU A 91 -6.95 -11.40 14.97
N THR A 92 -7.30 -10.40 14.16
CA THR A 92 -8.07 -10.60 12.93
C THR A 92 -7.32 -11.51 11.95
N ILE A 93 -6.01 -11.31 11.74
CA ILE A 93 -5.19 -12.18 10.88
C ILE A 93 -5.21 -13.61 11.41
N LYS A 94 -5.06 -13.83 12.72
CA LYS A 94 -5.13 -15.16 13.32
C LYS A 94 -6.49 -15.81 13.09
N ALA A 95 -7.58 -15.07 13.30
CA ALA A 95 -8.93 -15.56 13.07
C ALA A 95 -9.15 -15.95 11.60
N LEU A 96 -8.71 -15.11 10.65
CA LEU A 96 -8.78 -15.42 9.23
C LEU A 96 -7.97 -16.65 8.86
N LYS A 97 -6.75 -16.82 9.38
CA LYS A 97 -5.91 -17.99 9.06
C LYS A 97 -6.58 -19.32 9.41
N LYS A 98 -7.40 -19.35 10.47
CA LYS A 98 -8.14 -20.55 10.89
C LYS A 98 -9.26 -20.96 9.91
N VAL A 99 -9.70 -20.05 9.04
CA VAL A 99 -10.76 -20.31 8.06
C VAL A 99 -10.24 -21.06 6.83
N PHE A 100 -8.96 -20.86 6.50
CA PHE A 100 -8.36 -21.36 5.26
C PHE A 100 -7.65 -22.70 5.47
N THR A 101 -7.70 -23.54 4.45
CA THR A 101 -6.88 -24.75 4.41
C THR A 101 -5.41 -24.39 4.23
N VAL A 102 -4.51 -25.31 4.61
CA VAL A 102 -3.07 -25.17 4.39
C VAL A 102 -2.76 -24.91 2.90
N ASN A 103 -3.48 -25.59 2.00
CA ASN A 103 -3.30 -25.40 0.55
C ASN A 103 -3.66 -23.98 0.10
N GLN A 104 -4.76 -23.40 0.61
CA GLN A 104 -5.14 -22.01 0.33
C GLN A 104 -4.15 -21.01 0.92
N LEU A 105 -3.66 -21.25 2.15
CA LEU A 105 -2.63 -20.43 2.79
C LEU A 105 -1.32 -20.44 2.00
N ASN A 106 -0.90 -21.61 1.53
CA ASN A 106 0.28 -21.76 0.68
C ASN A 106 0.09 -21.07 -0.68
N ALA A 107 -1.11 -21.17 -1.28
CA ALA A 107 -1.44 -20.45 -2.49
C ALA A 107 -1.35 -18.93 -2.28
N MET A 108 -1.93 -18.41 -1.20
CA MET A 108 -1.84 -16.98 -0.84
C MET A 108 -0.39 -16.51 -0.64
N ALA A 109 0.46 -17.33 -0.03
CA ALA A 109 1.87 -16.99 0.20
C ALA A 109 2.68 -16.89 -1.11
N ARG A 110 2.26 -17.59 -2.17
CA ARG A 110 2.91 -17.57 -3.50
C ARG A 110 2.49 -16.38 -4.36
N ILE A 111 1.43 -15.66 -3.97
CA ILE A 111 0.96 -14.49 -4.71
C ILE A 111 2.00 -13.38 -4.58
N LYS A 112 2.76 -13.16 -5.65
CA LYS A 112 3.62 -11.99 -5.76
C LYS A 112 2.72 -10.78 -5.95
N SER A 113 2.74 -9.85 -4.98
CA SER A 113 2.25 -8.51 -5.28
C SER A 113 2.99 -8.03 -6.53
N PRO A 114 2.30 -7.59 -7.60
CA PRO A 114 2.98 -7.04 -8.75
C PRO A 114 3.85 -5.92 -8.22
N ARG A 115 5.18 -6.13 -8.28
CA ARG A 115 6.12 -5.04 -8.05
C ARG A 115 5.71 -4.01 -9.09
N ARG A 116 5.38 -2.80 -8.65
CA ARG A 116 5.53 -1.65 -9.53
C ARG A 116 7.00 -1.69 -9.91
N VAL A 117 7.30 -2.29 -11.06
CA VAL A 117 8.57 -2.05 -11.71
C VAL A 117 8.59 -0.53 -11.85
N PRO A 118 9.55 0.19 -11.25
CA PRO A 118 9.82 1.54 -11.71
C PRO A 118 10.04 1.36 -13.20
N ASP A 119 9.10 1.85 -14.00
CA ASP A 119 9.16 1.75 -15.45
C ASP A 119 10.37 2.58 -15.90
N GLY A 120 11.55 1.96 -15.84
CA GLY A 120 12.81 2.44 -16.40
C GLY A 120 12.83 2.31 -17.91
N SER A 121 11.68 2.01 -18.54
CA SER A 121 11.50 1.97 -19.99
C SER A 121 10.76 3.21 -20.53
N ARG A 122 10.81 4.34 -19.81
CA ARG A 122 10.69 5.66 -20.45
C ARG A 122 12.08 6.23 -20.75
N LEU A 123 12.69 5.65 -21.78
CA LEU A 123 13.71 6.32 -22.57
C LEU A 123 13.13 7.62 -23.15
N GLY A 124 13.88 8.71 -23.02
CA GLY A 124 13.98 9.77 -24.03
C GLY A 124 12.73 10.59 -24.36
N GLY A 125 12.49 11.65 -23.60
CA GLY A 125 11.70 12.79 -24.06
C GLY A 125 12.23 14.07 -23.42
N PRO A 126 12.80 15.04 -24.17
CA PRO A 126 13.20 16.32 -23.61
C PRO A 126 11.95 17.15 -23.38
N SER A 127 11.32 16.96 -22.21
CA SER A 127 10.32 17.88 -21.70
C SER A 127 10.72 18.28 -20.29
N ALA A 128 11.39 19.42 -20.22
CA ALA A 128 11.61 20.17 -18.99
C ALA A 128 10.24 20.64 -18.46
N GLY A 129 9.55 19.76 -17.74
CA GLY A 129 8.39 20.12 -16.94
C GLY A 129 8.84 20.67 -15.58
N PRO A 130 8.34 21.83 -15.13
CA PRO A 130 8.78 22.41 -13.87
C PRO A 130 8.22 21.62 -12.67
N ARG A 131 9.12 21.42 -11.69
CA ARG A 131 8.84 21.24 -10.25
C ARG A 131 8.25 19.91 -9.80
N GLN A 132 9.18 19.05 -9.37
CA GLN A 132 9.01 18.09 -8.29
C GLN A 132 8.85 18.86 -6.95
N ALA A 133 7.73 19.55 -6.76
CA ALA A 133 7.33 20.15 -5.49
C ALA A 133 5.93 19.63 -5.15
N ASP A 134 5.70 19.31 -3.88
CA ASP A 134 4.40 18.93 -3.32
C ASP A 134 3.89 17.50 -3.59
N ARG A 135 4.76 16.48 -3.47
CA ARG A 135 4.24 15.20 -2.95
C ARG A 135 3.97 15.39 -1.45
N PRO A 136 2.73 15.24 -0.96
CA PRO A 136 2.43 15.35 0.46
C PRO A 136 3.35 14.41 1.23
N ARG A 137 4.17 14.96 2.13
CA ARG A 137 5.01 14.14 3.01
C ARG A 137 4.08 13.23 3.81
N LEU A 138 4.34 11.93 3.77
CA LEU A 138 3.56 10.96 4.52
C LEU A 138 3.85 11.19 6.01
N ASN A 139 2.91 11.79 6.75
CA ASN A 139 3.06 11.97 8.18
C ASN A 139 2.64 10.65 8.90
N PRO A 140 3.59 9.89 9.47
CA PRO A 140 3.29 8.60 10.07
C PRO A 140 2.33 8.69 11.27
N ASP A 141 2.39 9.77 12.05
CA ASP A 141 1.56 9.93 13.25
C ASP A 141 0.11 10.30 12.91
N SER A 142 -0.10 10.97 11.78
CA SER A 142 -1.44 11.30 11.27
C SER A 142 -2.28 10.07 10.90
N MET A 143 -1.63 8.91 10.76
CA MET A 143 -2.24 7.63 10.37
C MET A 143 -2.26 6.60 11.51
N LYS A 144 -2.02 7.01 12.76
CA LYS A 144 -2.09 6.11 13.92
C LYS A 144 -3.42 5.34 13.94
N ASP A 145 -3.33 4.02 14.08
CA ASP A 145 -4.46 3.09 14.05
C ASP A 145 -5.37 3.24 12.83
N PHE A 146 -4.81 3.62 11.67
CA PHE A 146 -5.54 3.71 10.42
C PHE A 146 -6.27 2.39 10.11
N ASN A 147 -7.60 2.49 9.93
CA ASN A 147 -8.40 1.37 9.50
C ASN A 147 -8.70 1.45 7.99
N PRO A 148 -8.12 0.58 7.16
CA PRO A 148 -8.37 0.56 5.73
C PRO A 148 -9.81 0.14 5.38
N PHE A 149 -10.49 -0.61 6.25
CA PHE A 149 -11.81 -1.19 6.01
C PHE A 149 -12.97 -0.30 6.47
N TYR A 150 -12.67 0.82 7.13
CA TYR A 150 -13.70 1.73 7.63
C TYR A 150 -14.54 2.29 6.47
N SER A 151 -15.86 2.17 6.62
CA SER A 151 -16.82 2.40 5.54
C SER A 151 -17.29 3.85 5.42
N LYS A 152 -17.16 4.68 6.46
CA LYS A 152 -17.58 6.08 6.39
C LYS A 152 -16.52 6.94 5.72
N VAL A 153 -16.97 7.82 4.83
CA VAL A 153 -16.14 8.74 4.05
C VAL A 153 -16.55 10.16 4.41
N LYS A 154 -15.57 11.04 4.63
CA LYS A 154 -15.84 12.48 4.77
C LYS A 154 -16.12 13.08 3.40
N ALA A 155 -17.05 14.03 3.32
CA ALA A 155 -17.34 14.73 2.06
C ALA A 155 -16.05 15.36 1.49
N GLY A 156 -15.83 15.21 0.18
CA GLY A 156 -14.63 15.71 -0.52
C GLY A 156 -13.41 14.79 -0.48
N ASP A 157 -13.42 13.68 0.27
CA ASP A 157 -12.29 12.73 0.30
C ASP A 157 -12.43 11.64 -0.79
N GLU A 158 -12.01 11.98 -2.01
CA GLU A 158 -12.04 11.06 -3.16
C GLU A 158 -11.17 9.81 -2.96
N PHE A 159 -10.10 9.90 -2.18
CA PHE A 159 -9.23 8.77 -1.91
C PHE A 159 -9.94 7.76 -1.00
N ALA A 160 -10.54 8.24 0.10
CA ALA A 160 -11.37 7.41 0.96
C ALA A 160 -12.59 6.85 0.21
N ALA A 161 -13.23 7.61 -0.68
CA ALA A 161 -14.34 7.14 -1.51
C ALA A 161 -13.92 5.95 -2.40
N ARG A 162 -12.81 6.08 -3.15
CA ARG A 162 -12.28 4.97 -3.99
C ARG A 162 -11.89 3.75 -3.16
N ARG A 163 -11.30 3.96 -1.98
CA ARG A 163 -10.99 2.88 -1.05
C ARG A 163 -12.24 2.15 -0.58
N VAL A 164 -13.26 2.88 -0.12
CA VAL A 164 -14.53 2.31 0.34
C VAL A 164 -15.24 1.57 -0.78
N LYS A 165 -15.26 2.11 -2.00
CA LYS A 165 -15.81 1.43 -3.18
C LYS A 165 -15.18 0.03 -3.37
N ARG A 166 -13.84 -0.05 -3.40
CA ARG A 166 -13.13 -1.34 -3.55
C ARG A 166 -13.47 -2.34 -2.44
N TRP A 167 -13.57 -1.87 -1.20
CA TRP A 167 -13.96 -2.75 -0.10
C TRP A 167 -15.43 -3.17 -0.20
N ASN A 168 -16.34 -2.28 -0.59
CA ASN A 168 -17.74 -2.63 -0.82
C ASN A 168 -17.87 -3.73 -1.87
N GLU A 169 -17.15 -3.62 -3.00
CA GLU A 169 -17.12 -4.65 -4.05
C GLU A 169 -16.62 -5.99 -3.50
N PHE A 170 -15.55 -5.98 -2.71
CA PHE A 170 -15.03 -7.18 -2.06
C PHE A 170 -16.05 -7.84 -1.11
N PHE A 171 -16.65 -7.06 -0.21
CA PHE A 171 -17.63 -7.58 0.74
C PHE A 171 -18.91 -8.05 0.05
N ALA A 172 -19.35 -7.38 -1.02
CA ALA A 172 -20.49 -7.81 -1.83
C ALA A 172 -20.19 -9.17 -2.50
N ALA A 173 -19.01 -9.33 -3.10
CA ALA A 173 -18.61 -10.61 -3.69
C ALA A 173 -18.54 -11.75 -2.66
N LEU A 174 -18.05 -11.46 -1.44
CA LEU A 174 -18.08 -12.41 -0.33
C LEU A 174 -19.51 -12.75 0.13
N GLN A 175 -20.39 -11.75 0.23
CA GLN A 175 -21.80 -11.94 0.61
C GLN A 175 -22.53 -12.83 -0.39
N GLU A 176 -22.35 -12.59 -1.70
CA GLU A 176 -22.93 -13.45 -2.73
C GLU A 176 -22.40 -14.88 -2.64
N LYS A 177 -21.09 -15.04 -2.45
CA LYS A 177 -20.50 -16.37 -2.23
C LYS A 177 -21.04 -17.06 -0.97
N ALA A 178 -21.26 -16.30 0.11
CA ALA A 178 -21.81 -16.78 1.37
C ALA A 178 -23.30 -17.17 1.27
N LYS A 179 -24.05 -16.56 0.36
CA LYS A 179 -25.44 -16.96 0.03
C LYS A 179 -25.50 -18.19 -0.87
N GLY A 180 -24.40 -18.57 -1.51
CA GLY A 180 -24.35 -19.69 -2.46
C GLY A 180 -24.73 -19.29 -3.88
N THR A 181 -24.90 -17.99 -4.15
CA THR A 181 -25.10 -17.46 -5.50
C THR A 181 -23.81 -17.62 -6.28
N LYS A 182 -23.82 -18.46 -7.33
CA LYS A 182 -22.69 -18.54 -8.28
C LYS A 182 -22.55 -17.17 -8.94
N THR A 183 -21.46 -16.47 -8.70
CA THR A 183 -21.11 -15.23 -9.44
C THR A 183 -21.03 -15.55 -10.93
N THR A 184 -22.09 -15.24 -11.67
CA THR A 184 -22.09 -15.20 -13.13
C THR A 184 -21.10 -14.12 -13.56
N LYS A 185 -20.01 -14.55 -14.20
CA LYS A 185 -19.10 -13.66 -14.94
C LYS A 185 -19.96 -12.84 -15.93
N PRO A 186 -19.78 -11.52 -16.07
CA PRO A 186 -20.42 -10.79 -17.16
C PRO A 186 -19.87 -11.37 -18.47
N THR A 187 -20.73 -12.03 -19.25
CA THR A 187 -20.41 -12.46 -20.60
C THR A 187 -20.08 -11.21 -21.40
N ALA A 188 -18.84 -11.11 -21.87
CA ALA A 188 -18.43 -10.05 -22.78
C ALA A 188 -19.31 -10.13 -24.03
N THR A 189 -20.17 -9.13 -24.21
CA THR A 189 -20.99 -8.97 -25.41
C THR A 189 -20.05 -8.79 -26.59
N LYS A 190 -19.89 -9.83 -27.41
CA LYS A 190 -19.35 -9.69 -28.76
C LYS A 190 -20.33 -8.79 -29.53
N LYS A 191 -19.94 -7.54 -29.75
CA LYS A 191 -20.55 -6.69 -30.78
C LYS A 191 -20.29 -7.37 -32.13
N LYS A 192 -21.37 -7.79 -32.79
CA LYS A 192 -21.39 -8.10 -34.22
C LYS A 192 -21.36 -6.80 -35.00
#